data_AF-A0A9P6CDM5-F1
#
_entry.id   AF-A0A9P6CDM5-F1
#
_cell.length_a   1.000
_cell.length_b   1.000
_cell.length_c   1.000
_cell.angle_alpha   90.00
_cell.angle_beta   90.00
_cell.angle_gamma   90.00
#
_symmetry.space_group_name_H-M   'P 1'
#
loop_
_entity.id
_entity.type
_entity.pdbx_description
1 polymer ?
#
loop_
_entity_poly.entity_id
_entity_poly.type
_entity_poly.pdbx_seq_one_letter_code
_entity_poly.pdbx_strand_id
1 'polypeptide(L)'
;MKWIASIILFAALWSVSHSTVIEKRASVNDFCGLGYATGTTDGSGSGITTVTSLTALIAAVSGNSKKIVIISGQSISLRKRTDLNYRSGTITRNIVVNVGSNTSLIGARGSGKSVQFYLNNSVEWVFQLVGVGLRILNSQNVIIRNVKVSKVLAEAGDAVNIQASSLVCLDHLDLSSDRDHDIDLFIKILRYCRSH
;
A
#
# COMPACT_ATOMS: atom_id res chain seq x y z
N MET A 1 69.54 0.39 7.58
CA MET A 1 69.56 1.37 6.47
C MET A 1 68.25 1.18 5.73
N LYS A 2 67.24 2.03 5.98
CA LYS A 2 66.84 3.20 5.14
C LYS A 2 66.25 2.72 3.80
N TRP A 3 65.38 3.51 3.18
CA TRP A 3 64.57 3.22 1.97
C TRP A 3 63.34 2.36 2.31
N ILE A 4 62.08 2.82 2.29
CA ILE A 4 61.40 3.81 1.44
C ILE A 4 60.28 4.45 2.28
N ALA A 5 60.43 5.74 2.59
CA ALA A 5 59.33 6.63 2.92
C ALA A 5 59.04 7.47 1.67
N SER A 6 57.80 7.93 1.51
CA SER A 6 57.26 8.75 0.40
C SER A 6 56.67 7.98 -0.79
N ILE A 7 55.40 7.62 -0.67
CA ILE A 7 54.42 7.98 -1.71
C ILE A 7 53.42 8.92 -1.03
N ILE A 8 53.63 10.20 -1.29
CA ILE A 8 52.80 11.32 -0.88
C ILE A 8 51.64 11.42 -1.88
N LEU A 9 50.45 11.71 -1.33
CA LEU A 9 49.38 12.52 -1.94
C LEU A 9 48.44 11.89 -2.98
N PHE A 10 47.20 12.35 -2.88
CA PHE A 10 46.09 12.23 -3.83
C PHE A 10 45.26 10.94 -3.83
N ALA A 11 44.62 10.67 -2.69
CA ALA A 11 43.31 10.01 -2.69
C ALA A 11 42.41 10.54 -1.57
N ALA A 12 42.37 11.87 -1.39
CA ALA A 12 41.24 12.51 -0.75
C ALA A 12 40.09 12.54 -1.77
N LEU A 13 39.55 11.36 -2.08
CA LEU A 13 38.25 11.26 -2.72
C LEU A 13 37.25 11.69 -1.65
N TRP A 14 36.75 12.91 -1.84
CA TRP A 14 35.55 13.38 -1.16
C TRP A 14 34.45 12.36 -1.42
N SER A 15 34.14 11.55 -0.41
CA SER A 15 32.86 10.88 -0.34
C SER A 15 31.83 12.00 -0.24
N VAL A 16 31.25 12.41 -1.36
CA VAL A 16 29.97 13.12 -1.35
C VAL A 16 29.00 12.10 -0.77
N SER A 17 28.82 12.14 0.54
CA SER A 17 27.67 11.52 1.19
C SER A 17 26.46 12.21 0.59
N HIS A 18 25.85 11.56 -0.40
CA HIS A 18 24.48 11.85 -0.75
C HIS A 18 23.69 11.62 0.54
N SER A 19 23.25 12.71 1.18
CA SER A 19 22.12 12.62 2.08
C SER A 19 20.95 12.22 1.19
N THR A 20 20.70 10.92 1.07
CA THR A 20 19.34 10.48 0.81
C THR A 20 18.56 11.07 1.96
N VAL A 21 17.88 12.18 1.72
CA VAL A 21 16.86 12.67 2.64
C VAL A 21 15.89 11.51 2.71
N ILE A 22 16.01 10.72 3.77
CA ILE A 22 15.03 9.70 4.10
C ILE A 22 13.84 10.52 4.58
N GLU A 23 13.02 10.92 3.61
CA GLU A 23 11.74 11.52 3.91
C GLU A 23 11.02 10.63 4.91
N LYS A 24 10.44 11.26 5.93
CA LYS A 24 9.67 10.59 6.97
C LYS A 24 8.59 9.77 6.28
N ARG A 25 8.77 8.45 6.20
CA ARG A 25 7.70 7.56 5.72
C ARG A 25 6.53 7.63 6.67
N ALA A 26 5.34 7.61 6.08
CA ALA A 26 4.03 7.49 6.71
C ALA A 26 4.05 6.93 8.15
N SER A 27 3.88 7.81 9.12
CA SER A 27 3.59 7.44 10.51
C SER A 27 2.12 7.09 10.65
N VAL A 28 1.80 6.25 11.65
CA VAL A 28 0.42 5.96 12.05
C VAL A 28 -0.36 7.21 12.50
N ASN A 29 0.37 8.28 12.83
CA ASN A 29 -0.20 9.56 13.30
C ASN A 29 -0.14 10.69 12.25
N ASP A 30 0.12 10.35 10.99
CA ASP A 30 0.18 11.38 9.95
C ASP A 30 -1.24 11.70 9.45
N PHE A 31 -1.62 12.97 9.55
CA PHE A 31 -2.87 13.49 8.99
C PHE A 31 -2.68 13.96 7.54
N CYS A 32 -3.78 14.19 6.84
CA CYS A 32 -3.76 14.72 5.48
C CYS A 32 -3.94 16.23 5.51
N GLY A 33 -2.83 16.97 5.42
CA GLY A 33 -2.80 18.42 5.58
C GLY A 33 -3.06 19.23 4.30
N LEU A 34 -3.12 18.59 3.13
CA LEU A 34 -3.15 19.26 1.84
C LEU A 34 -4.37 18.84 0.99
N GLY A 35 -4.86 19.78 0.18
CA GLY A 35 -5.91 19.56 -0.81
C GLY A 35 -7.32 19.39 -0.24
N TYR A 36 -8.21 18.77 -1.01
CA TYR A 36 -9.62 18.58 -0.62
C TYR A 36 -9.83 17.58 0.54
N ALA A 37 -8.77 16.84 0.91
CA ALA A 37 -8.79 15.93 2.05
C ALA A 37 -8.34 16.62 3.36
N THR A 38 -8.02 17.92 3.35
CA THR A 38 -7.65 18.65 4.56
C THR A 38 -8.74 18.55 5.62
N GLY A 39 -8.35 18.20 6.84
CA GLY A 39 -9.28 17.91 7.94
C GLY A 39 -9.58 16.43 8.14
N THR A 40 -9.09 15.55 7.25
CA THR A 40 -9.06 14.10 7.52
C THR A 40 -8.05 13.84 8.63
N THR A 41 -8.53 13.36 9.77
CA THR A 41 -7.71 12.98 10.90
C THR A 41 -7.33 11.51 10.79
N ASP A 42 -6.21 11.16 11.39
CA ASP A 42 -5.90 9.77 11.66
C ASP A 42 -6.93 9.13 12.62
N GLY A 43 -6.81 7.82 12.80
CA GLY A 43 -7.51 7.08 13.84
C GLY A 43 -6.92 7.29 15.25
N SER A 44 -6.17 8.38 15.49
CA SER A 44 -5.51 8.61 16.78
C SER A 44 -6.50 8.61 17.94
N GLY A 45 -6.05 8.06 19.07
CA GLY A 45 -6.87 7.79 20.25
C GLY A 45 -7.57 6.42 20.25
N SER A 46 -7.38 5.59 19.21
CA SER A 46 -7.82 4.19 19.17
C SER A 46 -6.65 3.21 19.23
N GLY A 47 -6.90 1.98 19.69
CA GLY A 47 -5.90 0.92 19.68
C GLY A 47 -5.52 0.50 18.25
N ILE A 48 -4.27 0.10 18.05
CA ILE A 48 -3.75 -0.37 16.76
C ILE A 48 -4.07 -1.86 16.60
N THR A 49 -4.73 -2.21 15.49
CA THR A 49 -4.99 -3.61 15.10
C THR A 49 -4.07 -4.00 13.95
N THR A 50 -3.28 -5.07 14.12
CA THR A 50 -2.45 -5.60 13.04
C THR A 50 -3.11 -6.83 12.42
N VAL A 51 -3.21 -6.87 11.10
CA VAL A 51 -3.85 -7.96 10.35
C VAL A 51 -2.91 -8.53 9.30
N THR A 52 -3.02 -9.83 9.03
CA THR A 52 -2.18 -10.56 8.05
C THR A 52 -3.01 -11.40 7.07
N SER A 53 -4.33 -11.44 7.23
CA SER A 53 -5.25 -12.23 6.41
C SER A 53 -6.42 -11.39 5.93
N LEU A 54 -7.05 -11.81 4.83
CA LEU A 54 -8.20 -11.12 4.25
C LEU A 54 -9.39 -11.05 5.21
N THR A 55 -9.69 -12.15 5.90
CA THR A 55 -10.80 -12.19 6.86
C THR A 55 -10.56 -11.23 8.02
N ALA A 56 -9.33 -11.19 8.55
CA ALA A 56 -8.97 -10.25 9.61
C ALA A 56 -9.03 -8.79 9.11
N LEU A 57 -8.60 -8.54 7.87
CA LEU A 57 -8.69 -7.23 7.23
C LEU A 57 -10.15 -6.77 7.12
N ILE A 58 -11.05 -7.61 6.57
CA ILE A 58 -12.48 -7.30 6.42
C ILE A 58 -13.10 -6.97 7.78
N ALA A 59 -12.82 -7.78 8.80
CA ALA A 59 -13.34 -7.54 10.14
C ALA A 59 -12.80 -6.22 10.72
N ALA A 60 -11.49 -5.99 10.63
CA ALA A 60 -10.83 -4.83 11.24
C ALA A 60 -11.24 -3.49 10.63
N VAL A 61 -11.53 -3.44 9.32
CA VAL A 61 -11.90 -2.18 8.64
C VAL A 61 -13.41 -1.92 8.60
N SER A 62 -14.22 -2.86 9.08
CA SER A 62 -15.69 -2.73 9.12
C SER A 62 -16.17 -1.83 10.27
N GLY A 63 -17.34 -1.20 10.11
CA GLY A 63 -17.95 -0.31 11.13
C GLY A 63 -17.29 1.07 11.22
N ASN A 64 -17.82 1.94 12.08
CA ASN A 64 -17.54 3.39 12.03
C ASN A 64 -16.76 3.96 13.23
N SER A 65 -16.43 3.15 14.23
CA SER A 65 -15.61 3.56 15.37
C SER A 65 -14.21 4.00 14.90
N LYS A 66 -13.53 4.89 15.64
CA LYS A 66 -12.13 5.22 15.34
C LYS A 66 -11.25 3.97 15.39
N LYS A 67 -10.45 3.74 14.36
CA LYS A 67 -9.54 2.59 14.29
C LYS A 67 -8.30 2.87 13.45
N ILE A 68 -7.20 2.26 13.86
CA ILE A 68 -5.98 2.15 13.08
C ILE A 68 -5.77 0.68 12.75
N VAL A 69 -5.76 0.35 11.46
CA VAL A 69 -5.54 -1.00 10.96
C VAL A 69 -4.23 -1.04 10.20
N ILE A 70 -3.28 -1.80 10.72
CA ILE A 70 -1.98 -2.04 10.07
C ILE A 70 -2.03 -3.38 9.37
N ILE A 71 -1.79 -3.39 8.06
CA ILE A 71 -1.70 -4.63 7.29
C ILE A 71 -0.25 -5.09 7.23
N SER A 72 0.08 -6.19 7.90
CA SER A 72 1.44 -6.74 7.94
C SER A 72 1.59 -8.00 7.10
N GLY A 73 2.84 -8.31 6.74
CA GLY A 73 3.19 -9.40 5.83
C GLY A 73 3.57 -8.91 4.43
N GLN A 74 3.87 -9.84 3.53
CA GLN A 74 4.30 -9.53 2.15
C GLN A 74 3.11 -9.22 1.24
N SER A 75 2.01 -9.97 1.36
CA SER A 75 0.82 -9.80 0.53
C SER A 75 -0.41 -10.47 1.14
N ILE A 76 -1.59 -9.86 1.02
CA ILE A 76 -2.87 -10.58 1.07
C ILE A 76 -3.30 -10.77 -0.37
N SER A 77 -3.30 -12.03 -0.80
CA SER A 77 -3.65 -12.42 -2.15
C SER A 77 -4.84 -13.36 -2.09
N LEU A 78 -5.77 -13.21 -3.04
CA LEU A 78 -6.78 -14.25 -3.31
C LEU A 78 -6.18 -15.48 -3.98
N ARG A 79 -4.89 -15.41 -4.36
CA ARG A 79 -4.15 -16.46 -5.04
C ARG A 79 -3.41 -17.31 -4.00
N LYS A 80 -3.63 -18.62 -4.03
CA LYS A 80 -2.77 -19.56 -3.28
C LYS A 80 -1.56 -19.81 -4.16
N ARG A 81 -0.39 -19.23 -3.80
CA ARG A 81 0.93 -19.23 -4.51
C ARG A 81 1.36 -20.49 -5.30
N THR A 82 0.69 -21.62 -5.12
CA THR A 82 0.78 -22.88 -5.89
C THR A 82 0.04 -22.87 -7.22
N ASP A 83 -0.79 -21.86 -7.52
CA ASP A 83 -1.50 -21.68 -8.78
C ASP A 83 -0.60 -21.05 -9.88
N LEU A 84 0.41 -21.83 -10.29
CA LEU A 84 1.37 -21.51 -11.36
C LEU A 84 0.74 -21.34 -12.76
N ASN A 85 -0.54 -21.67 -12.95
CA ASN A 85 -1.24 -21.56 -14.24
C ASN A 85 -1.98 -20.23 -14.36
N TYR A 86 -1.23 -19.13 -14.31
CA TYR A 86 -1.75 -17.77 -14.45
C TYR A 86 -2.24 -17.40 -15.86
N ARG A 87 -2.13 -18.31 -16.86
CA ARG A 87 -2.26 -17.91 -18.26
C ARG A 87 -3.68 -17.92 -18.83
N SER A 88 -4.66 -18.49 -18.16
CA SER A 88 -6.07 -18.42 -18.58
C SER A 88 -6.91 -19.19 -17.56
N GLY A 89 -7.88 -18.54 -16.93
CA GLY A 89 -8.84 -19.27 -16.09
C GLY A 89 -9.37 -18.44 -14.94
N THR A 90 -10.45 -17.70 -15.22
CA THR A 90 -11.50 -17.30 -14.28
C THR A 90 -11.05 -17.16 -12.83
N ILE A 91 -10.51 -15.99 -12.45
CA ILE A 91 -10.37 -15.65 -11.03
C ILE A 91 -11.81 -15.54 -10.49
N THR A 92 -12.32 -16.61 -9.88
CA THR A 92 -13.77 -16.76 -9.56
C THR A 92 -14.17 -16.02 -8.28
N ARG A 93 -13.35 -15.10 -7.78
CA ARG A 93 -13.59 -14.45 -6.48
C ARG A 93 -13.37 -12.95 -6.58
N ASN A 94 -14.48 -12.25 -6.75
CA ASN A 94 -14.61 -10.80 -6.75
C ASN A 94 -14.69 -10.24 -5.31
N ILE A 95 -13.58 -10.22 -4.57
CA ILE A 95 -13.63 -9.66 -3.22
C ILE A 95 -13.44 -8.15 -3.23
N VAL A 96 -14.43 -7.45 -2.68
CA VAL A 96 -14.38 -6.03 -2.36
C VAL A 96 -14.39 -5.87 -0.85
N VAL A 97 -13.39 -5.17 -0.30
CA VAL A 97 -13.30 -4.85 1.12
C VAL A 97 -13.94 -3.48 1.35
N ASN A 98 -15.03 -3.45 2.11
CA ASN A 98 -15.70 -2.22 2.51
C ASN A 98 -14.98 -1.60 3.72
N VAL A 99 -14.40 -0.41 3.54
CA VAL A 99 -13.74 0.36 4.58
C VAL A 99 -14.74 1.34 5.18
N GLY A 100 -15.01 1.21 6.48
CA GLY A 100 -15.92 2.08 7.23
C GLY A 100 -15.29 3.40 7.67
N SER A 101 -16.10 4.27 8.25
CA SER A 101 -15.67 5.61 8.68
C SER A 101 -14.61 5.57 9.78
N ASN A 102 -13.86 6.68 9.92
CA ASN A 102 -12.83 6.87 10.95
C ASN A 102 -11.74 5.81 10.95
N THR A 103 -11.37 5.35 9.77
CA THR A 103 -10.41 4.25 9.57
C THR A 103 -9.12 4.77 8.98
N SER A 104 -8.01 4.50 9.65
CA SER A 104 -6.67 4.59 9.05
C SER A 104 -6.19 3.19 8.68
N LEU A 105 -6.23 2.86 7.40
CA LEU A 105 -5.72 1.63 6.83
C LEU A 105 -4.30 1.84 6.29
N ILE A 106 -3.32 1.22 6.92
CA ILE A 106 -1.91 1.49 6.65
C ILE A 106 -1.21 0.17 6.34
N GLY A 107 -0.57 0.06 5.18
CA GLY A 107 0.32 -1.06 4.92
C GLY A 107 1.55 -0.95 5.84
N ALA A 108 1.84 -2.02 6.58
CA ALA A 108 3.03 -2.10 7.41
C ALA A 108 4.27 -1.89 6.54
N ARG A 109 5.28 -1.27 7.14
CA ARG A 109 6.62 -1.23 6.55
C ARG A 109 7.10 -2.68 6.50
N GLY A 110 7.48 -3.16 5.32
CA GLY A 110 8.04 -4.49 5.19
C GLY A 110 9.25 -4.63 6.12
N SER A 111 9.18 -5.54 7.09
CA SER A 111 10.37 -6.06 7.73
C SER A 111 11.13 -6.80 6.64
N GLY A 112 12.22 -6.19 6.16
CA GLY A 112 13.05 -6.71 5.09
C GLY A 112 13.38 -8.18 5.31
N LYS A 113 12.71 -9.06 4.56
CA LYS A 113 13.30 -10.31 4.12
C LYS A 113 13.48 -10.18 2.61
N SER A 114 14.68 -9.71 2.30
CA SER A 114 15.36 -9.93 1.04
C SER A 114 15.12 -11.38 0.60
N VAL A 115 14.51 -11.58 -0.56
CA VAL A 115 14.95 -12.71 -1.38
C VAL A 115 16.27 -12.23 -1.98
N GLN A 116 17.36 -12.57 -1.30
CA GLN A 116 18.71 -12.35 -1.78
C GLN A 116 18.93 -13.28 -2.99
N PHE A 117 18.67 -12.78 -4.20
CA PHE A 117 19.32 -13.35 -5.38
C PHE A 117 19.62 -12.24 -6.39
N TYR A 118 20.90 -11.83 -6.33
CA TYR A 118 21.69 -11.06 -7.28
C TYR A 118 21.31 -9.58 -7.48
N LEU A 119 22.17 -8.75 -6.88
CA LEU A 119 22.41 -7.33 -7.13
C LEU A 119 21.55 -6.33 -6.33
N ASN A 120 22.05 -6.02 -5.14
CA ASN A 120 22.01 -4.72 -4.46
C ASN A 120 20.79 -3.84 -4.74
N ASN A 121 19.64 -4.23 -4.17
CA ASN A 121 18.58 -3.29 -3.79
C ASN A 121 17.80 -3.88 -2.61
N SER A 122 17.87 -3.23 -1.45
CA SER A 122 16.96 -3.47 -0.33
C SER A 122 15.55 -3.06 -0.78
N VAL A 123 14.74 -4.01 -1.24
CA VAL A 123 13.34 -3.72 -1.55
C VAL A 123 12.60 -3.62 -0.22
N GLU A 124 12.36 -2.38 0.23
CA GLU A 124 11.38 -2.09 1.28
C GLU A 124 10.01 -2.50 0.73
N TRP A 125 9.59 -3.72 1.05
CA TRP A 125 8.32 -4.23 0.55
C TRP A 125 7.18 -3.41 1.16
N VAL A 126 6.44 -2.71 0.32
CA VAL A 126 5.12 -2.17 0.66
C VAL A 126 4.13 -3.33 0.56
N PHE A 127 3.23 -3.43 1.54
CA PHE A 127 2.20 -4.47 1.59
C PHE A 127 1.32 -4.46 0.32
N GLN A 128 1.05 -5.64 -0.25
CA GLN A 128 0.30 -5.78 -1.51
C GLN A 128 -1.04 -6.52 -1.35
N LEU A 129 -2.10 -5.94 -1.90
CA LEU A 129 -3.38 -6.56 -2.20
C LEU A 129 -3.39 -7.02 -3.66
N VAL A 130 -3.63 -8.31 -3.90
CA VAL A 130 -3.73 -8.89 -5.25
C VAL A 130 -5.12 -9.47 -5.45
N GLY A 131 -5.85 -8.93 -6.44
CA GLY A 131 -7.23 -9.35 -6.74
C GLY A 131 -8.29 -8.83 -5.79
N VAL A 132 -7.95 -7.91 -4.88
CA VAL A 132 -8.87 -7.37 -3.87
C VAL A 132 -9.09 -5.88 -4.12
N GLY A 133 -10.34 -5.48 -4.34
CA GLY A 133 -10.73 -4.07 -4.43
C GLY A 133 -11.00 -3.47 -3.06
N LEU A 134 -10.72 -2.18 -2.89
CA LEU A 134 -11.10 -1.41 -1.70
C LEU A 134 -12.27 -0.49 -2.03
N ARG A 135 -13.32 -0.52 -1.20
CA ARG A 135 -14.49 0.36 -1.37
C ARG A 135 -14.74 1.18 -0.11
N ILE A 136 -14.87 2.47 -0.30
CA ILE A 136 -15.28 3.44 0.71
C ILE A 136 -16.65 3.95 0.28
N LEU A 137 -17.70 3.52 0.98
CA LEU A 137 -19.09 3.81 0.64
C LEU A 137 -19.78 4.44 1.83
N ASN A 138 -20.48 5.57 1.61
CA ASN A 138 -21.22 6.29 2.66
C ASN A 138 -20.38 6.48 3.93
N SER A 139 -19.09 6.78 3.77
CA SER A 139 -18.11 6.81 4.85
C SER A 139 -17.38 8.14 4.88
N GLN A 140 -16.88 8.49 6.07
CA GLN A 140 -16.13 9.71 6.25
C GLN A 140 -14.86 9.49 7.06
N ASN A 141 -13.89 10.38 6.90
CA ASN A 141 -12.66 10.39 7.66
C ASN A 141 -11.88 9.07 7.50
N VAL A 142 -11.47 8.79 6.26
CA VAL A 142 -10.77 7.55 5.90
C VAL A 142 -9.40 7.88 5.34
N ILE A 143 -8.37 7.23 5.86
CA ILE A 143 -7.01 7.31 5.34
C ILE A 143 -6.61 5.92 4.85
N ILE A 144 -6.23 5.80 3.58
CA ILE A 144 -5.58 4.59 3.04
C ILE A 144 -4.19 4.98 2.59
N ARG A 145 -3.18 4.31 3.14
CA ARG A 145 -1.79 4.71 2.92
C ARG A 145 -0.80 3.56 2.83
N ASN A 146 0.21 3.73 1.99
CA ASN A 146 1.33 2.79 1.87
C ASN A 146 0.82 1.37 1.54
N VAL A 147 -0.10 1.28 0.59
CA VAL A 147 -0.69 0.01 0.12
C VAL A 147 -0.51 -0.09 -1.38
N LYS A 148 -0.11 -1.28 -1.84
CA LYS A 148 -0.17 -1.63 -3.26
C LYS A 148 -1.44 -2.40 -3.55
N VAL A 149 -2.16 -2.06 -4.62
CA VAL A 149 -3.34 -2.81 -5.09
C VAL A 149 -3.13 -3.18 -6.55
N SER A 150 -3.31 -4.45 -6.87
CA SER A 150 -3.06 -4.94 -8.22
C SER A 150 -4.03 -6.03 -8.66
N LYS A 151 -4.24 -6.13 -9.98
CA LYS A 151 -4.95 -7.25 -10.62
C LYS A 151 -6.39 -7.43 -10.09
N VAL A 152 -7.08 -6.32 -9.84
CA VAL A 152 -8.49 -6.32 -9.40
C VAL A 152 -9.38 -6.57 -10.60
N LEU A 153 -10.16 -7.65 -10.55
CA LEU A 153 -11.07 -8.04 -11.61
C LEU A 153 -12.14 -6.99 -11.86
N ALA A 154 -12.57 -6.85 -13.11
CA ALA A 154 -13.68 -5.98 -13.49
C ALA A 154 -14.97 -6.29 -12.69
N GLU A 155 -15.23 -7.56 -12.36
CA GLU A 155 -16.37 -7.97 -11.53
C GLU A 155 -16.28 -7.49 -10.07
N ALA A 156 -15.06 -7.28 -9.55
CA ALA A 156 -14.83 -6.66 -8.23
C ALA A 156 -14.90 -5.13 -8.30
N GLY A 157 -14.93 -4.56 -9.51
CA GLY A 157 -14.96 -3.12 -9.75
C GLY A 157 -13.57 -2.50 -9.76
N ASP A 158 -13.46 -1.32 -9.17
CA ASP A 158 -12.24 -0.52 -9.23
C ASP A 158 -11.23 -0.96 -8.13
N ALA A 159 -9.93 -0.73 -8.34
CA ALA A 159 -8.92 -1.06 -7.33
C ALA A 159 -9.15 -0.28 -6.02
N VAL A 160 -9.51 1.00 -6.15
CA VAL A 160 -10.07 1.82 -5.08
C VAL A 160 -11.33 2.52 -5.58
N ASN A 161 -12.44 2.35 -4.86
CA ASN A 161 -13.73 2.93 -5.19
C ASN A 161 -14.23 3.80 -4.04
N ILE A 162 -14.49 5.08 -4.31
CA ILE A 162 -15.03 6.04 -3.34
C ILE A 162 -16.42 6.46 -3.81
N GLN A 163 -17.42 6.23 -2.98
CA GLN A 163 -18.82 6.52 -3.30
C GLN A 163 -19.49 7.23 -2.14
N ALA A 164 -20.09 8.40 -2.40
CA ALA A 164 -20.85 9.17 -1.43
C ALA A 164 -20.11 9.34 -0.09
N SER A 165 -18.81 9.62 -0.17
CA SER A 165 -17.90 9.65 0.98
C SER A 165 -17.13 10.97 1.00
N SER A 166 -16.77 11.44 2.20
CA SER A 166 -16.13 12.73 2.43
C SER A 166 -14.90 12.59 3.33
N LEU A 167 -13.93 13.49 3.23
CA LEU A 167 -12.69 13.41 4.03
C LEU A 167 -11.99 12.06 3.82
N VAL A 168 -11.70 11.76 2.55
CA VAL A 168 -10.99 10.55 2.15
C VAL A 168 -9.60 10.96 1.67
N CYS A 169 -8.58 10.38 2.29
CA CYS A 169 -7.20 10.59 1.93
C CYS A 169 -6.58 9.29 1.43
N LEU A 170 -6.18 9.31 0.16
CA LEU A 170 -5.40 8.25 -0.47
C LEU A 170 -3.97 8.77 -0.60
N ASP A 171 -3.03 8.17 0.11
CA ASP A 171 -1.66 8.67 0.16
C ASP A 171 -0.66 7.53 -0.09
N HIS A 172 0.36 7.77 -0.93
CA HIS A 172 1.38 6.77 -1.25
C HIS A 172 0.81 5.40 -1.63
N LEU A 173 -0.16 5.37 -2.56
CA LEU A 173 -0.70 4.15 -3.13
C LEU A 173 0.03 3.78 -4.42
N ASP A 174 0.24 2.48 -4.61
CA ASP A 174 0.73 1.91 -5.87
C ASP A 174 -0.39 1.06 -6.47
N LEU A 175 -1.04 1.57 -7.51
CA LEU A 175 -2.20 0.94 -8.13
C LEU A 175 -1.83 0.48 -9.54
N SER A 176 -2.00 -0.82 -9.81
CA SER A 176 -1.66 -1.40 -11.11
C SER A 176 -2.72 -2.38 -11.61
N SER A 177 -2.80 -2.52 -12.93
CA SER A 177 -3.65 -3.51 -13.59
C SER A 177 -2.79 -4.51 -14.37
N ASP A 178 -3.40 -5.59 -14.84
CA ASP A 178 -2.77 -6.49 -15.80
C ASP A 178 -2.90 -5.94 -17.23
N ARG A 179 -1.83 -6.04 -18.02
CA ARG A 179 -1.79 -5.64 -19.44
C ARG A 179 -1.83 -6.83 -20.39
N ASP A 180 -1.66 -8.05 -19.88
CA ASP A 180 -1.58 -9.29 -20.66
C ASP A 180 -2.96 -9.96 -20.82
N HIS A 181 -4.02 -9.30 -20.36
CA HIS A 181 -5.41 -9.76 -20.45
C HIS A 181 -6.27 -8.69 -21.13
N ASP A 182 -7.45 -9.10 -21.61
CA ASP A 182 -8.41 -8.22 -22.29
C ASP A 182 -8.71 -6.98 -21.45
N ILE A 183 -8.90 -5.84 -22.13
CA ILE A 183 -9.19 -4.57 -21.47
C ILE A 183 -10.36 -4.78 -20.52
N ASP A 184 -11.44 -5.43 -20.93
CA ASP A 184 -12.65 -5.60 -20.12
C ASP A 184 -12.51 -6.54 -18.90
N LEU A 185 -11.43 -7.31 -18.80
CA LEU A 185 -11.17 -8.19 -17.63
C LEU A 185 -10.64 -7.41 -16.42
N PHE A 186 -9.96 -6.29 -16.63
CA PHE A 186 -9.34 -5.49 -15.58
C PHE A 186 -9.40 -3.99 -15.88
N ILE A 187 -10.51 -3.30 -15.55
CA ILE A 187 -10.56 -1.83 -15.67
C ILE A 187 -11.29 -1.15 -14.53
N LYS A 188 -10.50 -0.37 -13.80
CA LYS A 188 -10.62 1.06 -13.43
C LYS A 188 -9.85 1.22 -12.13
N ILE A 189 -8.83 2.09 -12.13
CA ILE A 189 -7.87 2.17 -11.03
C ILE A 189 -8.48 2.91 -9.83
N LEU A 190 -9.14 4.02 -10.10
CA LEU A 190 -9.79 4.86 -9.10
C LEU A 190 -11.09 5.41 -9.66
N ARG A 191 -12.15 5.36 -8.86
CA ARG A 191 -13.42 6.03 -9.16
C ARG A 191 -13.91 6.83 -7.96
N TYR A 192 -14.34 8.06 -8.21
CA TYR A 192 -15.08 8.88 -7.28
C TYR A 192 -16.51 9.06 -7.80
N CYS A 193 -17.51 8.65 -7.02
CA CYS A 193 -18.92 8.80 -7.33
C CYS A 193 -19.62 9.62 -6.25
N ARG A 194 -20.31 10.70 -6.64
CA ARG A 194 -21.11 11.52 -5.73
C ARG A 194 -22.54 10.99 -5.71
N SER A 195 -23.16 10.84 -4.54
CA SER A 195 -24.61 10.62 -4.47
C SER A 195 -25.32 11.90 -4.89
N HIS A 196 -26.19 11.81 -5.88
CA HIS A 196 -27.18 12.84 -6.17
C HIS A 196 -28.25 12.87 -5.08
#